data_AF-A0AAD9F1Y6-F1
#
_entry.id   AF-A0AAD9F1Y6-F1
#
_cell.length_a   1.000
_cell.length_b   1.000
_cell.length_c   1.000
_cell.angle_alpha   90.00
_cell.angle_beta   90.00
_cell.angle_gamma   90.00
#
_symmetry.space_group_name_H-M   'P 1'
#
loop_
_entity.id
_entity.type
_entity.pdbx_description
1 polymer ?
#
loop_
_entity_poly.entity_id
_entity_poly.type
_entity_poly.pdbx_seq_one_letter_code
_entity_poly.pdbx_strand_id
1 'polypeptide(L)'
;MSLPRQLRDESDFDQLPHNIPISATIADIEEKKGFIDYFLFVIEVRTKGGGKYLIYRRYRDYFNLHQILEARYSPEDPERPGPNTCTMPSLPGKVFLGNKREIAESRIPELNTYMKRLLGLPTWLILDEALRMFFYQTEQDGQHQPRALRRLRPPTRKV
;
A
#
# COMPACT_ATOMS: atom_id res chain seq x y z
N MET A 1 -12.00 24.72 -3.24
CA MET A 1 -11.12 24.89 -2.06
C MET A 1 -10.80 26.37 -1.95
N SER A 2 -10.77 26.96 -0.76
CA SER A 2 -10.38 28.38 -0.60
C SER A 2 -8.85 28.53 -0.71
N LEU A 3 -8.36 29.61 -1.32
CA LEU A 3 -6.93 29.89 -1.51
C LEU A 3 -6.07 29.72 -0.23
N PRO A 4 -6.52 30.15 0.97
CA PRO A 4 -5.75 29.96 2.20
C PRO A 4 -5.58 28.49 2.61
N ARG A 5 -6.55 27.62 2.29
CA ARG A 5 -6.44 26.19 2.60
C ARG A 5 -5.42 25.51 1.69
N GLN A 6 -5.43 25.85 0.40
CA GLN A 6 -4.48 25.28 -0.56
C GLN A 6 -3.02 25.61 -0.19
N LEU A 7 -2.73 26.87 0.17
CA LEU A 7 -1.38 27.27 0.59
C LEU A 7 -0.92 26.55 1.86
N ARG A 8 -1.85 26.27 2.79
CA ARG A 8 -1.56 25.51 4.00
C ARG A 8 -1.27 24.04 3.68
N ASP A 9 -2.08 23.43 2.83
CA ASP A 9 -1.90 22.04 2.41
C ASP A 9 -0.57 21.86 1.65
N GLU A 10 -0.19 22.82 0.80
CA GLU A 10 1.11 22.85 0.11
C GLU A 10 2.27 22.96 1.11
N SER A 11 2.21 23.89 2.07
CA SER A 11 3.23 24.04 3.12
C SER A 11 3.36 22.78 3.97
N ASP A 12 2.26 22.18 4.39
CA ASP A 12 2.25 20.96 5.21
C ASP A 12 2.85 19.79 4.43
N PHE A 13 2.54 19.68 3.13
CA PHE A 13 3.16 18.68 2.26
C PHE A 13 4.66 18.92 2.07
N ASP A 14 5.12 20.16 1.92
CA ASP A 14 6.53 20.50 1.73
C ASP A 14 7.40 20.16 2.95
N GLN A 15 6.84 20.19 4.15
CA GLN A 15 7.52 19.79 5.39
C GLN A 15 7.68 18.27 5.55
N LEU A 16 7.00 17.47 4.73
CA LEU A 16 7.08 16.01 4.82
C LEU A 16 8.47 15.47 4.41
N PRO A 17 9.01 14.48 5.15
CA PRO A 17 10.18 13.71 4.74
C PRO A 17 10.11 13.18 3.29
N HIS A 18 11.25 13.20 2.58
CA HIS A 18 11.35 12.74 1.19
C HIS A 18 11.04 11.24 0.99
N ASN A 19 11.13 10.43 2.04
CA ASN A 19 10.84 9.00 1.99
C ASN A 19 9.35 8.66 2.14
N ILE A 20 8.47 9.65 2.27
CA ILE A 20 7.03 9.41 2.40
C ILE A 20 6.45 8.89 1.08
N PRO A 21 5.65 7.80 1.12
CA PRO A 21 4.98 7.28 -0.05
C PRO A 21 3.90 8.26 -0.53
N ILE A 22 3.95 8.62 -1.82
CA ILE A 22 2.97 9.51 -2.46
C ILE A 22 2.02 8.74 -3.38
N SER A 23 2.45 7.59 -3.89
CA SER A 23 1.62 6.72 -4.72
C SER A 23 2.09 5.29 -4.63
N ALA A 24 1.16 4.35 -4.68
CA ALA A 24 1.43 2.93 -4.73
C ALA A 24 0.53 2.25 -5.75
N THR A 25 1.10 1.39 -6.59
CA THR A 25 0.38 0.65 -7.64
C THR A 25 0.87 -0.77 -7.74
N ILE A 26 -0.04 -1.73 -7.82
CA ILE A 26 0.29 -3.14 -8.05
C ILE A 26 0.82 -3.29 -9.47
N ALA A 27 2.04 -3.79 -9.60
CA ALA A 27 2.72 -4.06 -10.87
C ALA A 27 2.53 -5.51 -11.33
N ASP A 28 2.46 -6.47 -10.40
CA ASP A 28 2.33 -7.90 -10.70
C ASP A 28 1.83 -8.69 -9.48
N ILE A 29 1.53 -9.98 -9.67
CA ILE A 29 1.24 -10.95 -8.60
C ILE A 29 2.19 -12.15 -8.66
N GLU A 30 2.73 -12.57 -7.52
CA GLU A 30 3.62 -13.72 -7.41
C GLU A 30 3.02 -14.81 -6.53
N GLU A 31 2.91 -16.02 -7.09
CA GLU A 31 2.57 -17.21 -6.31
C GLU A 31 3.80 -17.69 -5.52
N LYS A 32 3.68 -17.73 -4.19
CA LYS A 32 4.63 -18.37 -3.29
C LYS A 32 4.12 -19.75 -2.93
N LYS A 33 4.86 -20.76 -3.39
CA LYS A 33 4.64 -22.17 -3.08
C LYS A 33 5.43 -22.55 -1.83
N GLY A 34 4.82 -23.29 -0.92
CA GLY A 34 5.41 -23.72 0.34
C GLY A 34 4.46 -24.67 1.06
N PHE A 35 4.50 -24.68 2.40
CA PHE A 35 3.50 -25.44 3.18
C PHE A 35 2.07 -24.96 2.95
N ILE A 36 1.91 -23.68 2.64
CA ILE A 36 0.64 -23.07 2.26
C ILE A 36 0.92 -22.19 1.04
N ASP A 37 0.18 -22.41 -0.04
CA ASP A 37 0.27 -21.55 -1.21
C ASP A 37 -0.46 -20.23 -0.97
N TYR A 38 0.19 -19.12 -1.27
CA TYR A 38 -0.39 -17.79 -1.20
C TYR A 38 0.16 -16.88 -2.31
N PHE A 39 -0.58 -15.81 -2.59
CA PHE A 39 -0.19 -14.78 -3.55
C PHE A 39 0.37 -13.56 -2.83
N LEU A 40 1.47 -13.04 -3.36
CA LEU A 40 2.03 -11.74 -3.03
C LEU A 40 1.69 -10.75 -4.13
N PHE A 41 1.33 -9.54 -3.74
CA PHE A 41 1.20 -8.40 -4.62
C PHE A 41 2.56 -7.71 -4.70
N VAL A 42 3.06 -7.56 -5.92
CA VAL A 42 4.25 -6.76 -6.22
C VAL A 42 3.79 -5.33 -6.38
N ILE A 43 4.16 -4.45 -5.47
CA ILE A 43 3.66 -3.07 -5.41
C ILE A 43 4.82 -2.13 -5.70
N GLU A 44 4.65 -1.30 -6.73
CA GLU A 44 5.51 -0.15 -6.99
C GLU A 44 5.09 1.01 -6.12
N VAL A 45 6.02 1.47 -5.28
CA VAL A 45 5.84 2.66 -4.43
C VAL A 45 6.71 3.77 -4.96
N ARG A 46 6.14 4.97 -5.05
CA ARG A 46 6.87 6.21 -5.34
C ARG A 46 6.85 7.10 -4.11
N THR A 47 7.98 7.71 -3.80
CA THR A 47 8.11 8.63 -2.66
C THR A 47 8.16 10.08 -3.12
N LYS A 48 7.90 11.00 -2.18
CA LYS A 48 7.98 12.44 -2.40
C LYS A 48 9.34 12.87 -2.99
N GLY A 49 10.43 12.27 -2.52
CA GLY A 49 11.79 12.53 -3.00
C GLY A 49 12.11 11.98 -4.39
N GLY A 50 11.13 11.46 -5.13
CA GLY A 50 11.33 10.85 -6.46
C GLY A 50 11.88 9.42 -6.41
N GLY A 51 12.02 8.84 -5.21
CA GLY A 51 12.42 7.44 -5.05
C GLY A 51 11.35 6.50 -5.57
N LYS A 52 11.79 5.37 -6.14
CA LYS A 52 10.91 4.30 -6.63
C LYS A 52 11.47 2.95 -6.22
N TYR A 53 10.65 2.13 -5.60
CA TYR A 53 11.02 0.78 -5.17
C TYR A 53 9.83 -0.17 -5.24
N LEU A 54 10.12 -1.46 -5.11
CA LEU A 54 9.12 -2.52 -5.06
C LEU A 54 9.04 -3.07 -3.65
N ILE A 55 7.81 -3.31 -3.19
CA ILE A 55 7.50 -4.02 -1.96
C ILE A 55 6.60 -5.21 -2.26
N TYR A 56 6.64 -6.22 -1.40
CA TYR A 56 5.88 -7.46 -1.57
C TYR A 56 5.00 -7.68 -0.35
N ARG A 57 3.68 -7.65 -0.56
CA ARG A 57 2.69 -7.79 0.52
C ARG A 57 1.64 -8.83 0.14
N ARG A 58 1.17 -9.60 1.11
CA ARG A 58 0.00 -10.49 0.93
C ARG A 58 -1.26 -9.75 1.36
N TYR A 59 -2.43 -10.20 0.88
CA TYR A 59 -3.72 -9.61 1.25
C TYR A 59 -3.93 -9.50 2.79
N ARG A 60 -3.41 -10.46 3.57
CA ARG A 60 -3.48 -10.42 5.03
C ARG A 60 -2.81 -9.18 5.63
N ASP A 61 -1.74 -8.68 5.02
CA ASP A 61 -1.02 -7.51 5.51
C ASP A 61 -1.88 -6.25 5.36
N TYR A 62 -2.59 -6.13 4.24
CA TYR A 62 -3.58 -5.07 4.02
C TYR A 62 -4.70 -5.12 5.06
N PHE A 63 -5.22 -6.33 5.33
CA PHE A 63 -6.26 -6.53 6.32
C PHE A 63 -5.81 -6.15 7.73
N ASN A 64 -4.61 -6.58 8.14
CA ASN A 64 -4.06 -6.22 9.44
C ASN A 64 -3.85 -4.71 9.58
N LEU A 65 -3.27 -4.05 8.55
CA LEU A 65 -3.12 -2.58 8.54
C LEU A 65 -4.47 -1.90 8.68
N HIS A 66 -5.47 -2.33 7.90
CA HIS A 66 -6.80 -1.75 7.92
C HIS A 66 -7.42 -1.83 9.32
N GLN A 67 -7.35 -2.99 9.99
CA GLN A 67 -7.86 -3.14 11.35
C GLN A 67 -7.15 -2.23 12.36
N ILE A 68 -5.84 -2.04 12.24
CA ILE A 68 -5.08 -1.15 13.12
C ILE A 68 -5.53 0.31 12.94
N LEU A 69 -5.68 0.75 11.69
CA LEU A 69 -6.08 2.11 11.38
C LEU A 69 -7.54 2.37 11.72
N GLU A 70 -8.43 1.42 11.43
CA GLU A 70 -9.85 1.49 11.79
C GLU A 70 -10.04 1.58 13.30
N ALA A 71 -9.33 0.76 14.08
CA ALA A 71 -9.39 0.81 15.54
C ALA A 71 -8.88 2.14 16.14
N ARG A 72 -7.97 2.84 15.45
CA ARG A 72 -7.38 4.10 15.94
C ARG A 72 -8.14 5.35 15.51
N TYR A 73 -8.74 5.32 14.31
CA TYR A 73 -9.19 6.53 13.61
C TYR A 73 -10.63 6.46 13.12
N SER A 74 -11.30 5.30 13.24
CA SER A 74 -12.71 5.21 12.89
C SER A 74 -13.54 6.07 13.86
N PRO A 75 -14.46 6.90 13.35
CA PRO A 75 -15.34 7.68 14.20
C PRO A 75 -16.28 6.77 15.01
N GLU A 76 -16.34 6.99 16.32
CA GLU A 76 -17.32 6.32 17.20
C GLU A 76 -18.75 6.72 16.84
N ASP A 77 -18.95 7.97 16.41
CA ASP A 77 -20.21 8.52 15.92
C ASP A 77 -20.01 9.13 14.52
N PRO A 78 -20.65 8.58 13.46
CA PRO A 78 -20.57 9.11 12.10
C PRO A 78 -21.04 10.56 11.97
N GLU A 79 -21.97 11.01 12.83
CA GLU A 79 -22.57 12.34 12.80
C GLU A 79 -21.71 13.38 13.55
N ARG A 80 -20.77 12.93 14.40
CA ARG A 80 -19.87 13.79 15.18
C ARG A 80 -18.44 13.25 15.11
N PRO A 81 -17.76 13.38 13.96
CA PRO A 81 -16.37 12.98 13.83
C PRO A 81 -15.51 13.77 14.83
N GLY A 82 -14.78 13.05 15.69
CA GLY A 82 -13.80 13.64 16.60
C GLY A 82 -12.66 14.34 15.85
N PRO A 83 -11.86 15.17 16.53
CA PRO A 83 -10.84 16.01 15.89
C PRO A 83 -9.76 15.21 15.11
N ASN A 84 -9.60 13.92 15.39
CA ASN A 84 -8.61 13.03 14.76
C ASN A 84 -9.23 11.79 14.09
N THR A 85 -10.52 11.84 13.72
CA THR A 85 -11.17 10.70 13.04
C THR A 85 -11.15 10.89 11.52
N CYS A 86 -11.18 9.77 10.79
CA CYS A 86 -11.23 9.79 9.34
C CYS A 86 -12.10 8.65 8.80
N THR A 87 -12.81 8.90 7.70
CA THR A 87 -13.55 7.86 6.99
C THR A 87 -12.58 6.93 6.29
N MET A 88 -12.45 5.70 6.82
CA MET A 88 -11.55 4.70 6.27
C MET A 88 -12.02 4.20 4.89
N PRO A 89 -11.11 4.01 3.91
CA PRO A 89 -11.47 3.46 2.63
C PRO A 89 -11.86 1.98 2.75
N SER A 90 -12.89 1.56 2.02
CA SER A 90 -13.33 0.16 1.99
C SER A 90 -12.21 -0.76 1.48
N LEU A 91 -11.91 -1.82 2.24
CA LEU A 91 -11.02 -2.90 1.84
C LEU A 91 -11.85 -4.09 1.31
N PRO A 92 -11.39 -4.82 0.28
CA PRO A 92 -12.07 -6.05 -0.17
C PRO A 92 -12.24 -7.03 0.99
N GLY A 93 -13.37 -7.74 1.05
CA GLY A 93 -13.66 -8.70 2.12
C GLY A 93 -12.79 -9.97 2.09
N LYS A 94 -12.83 -10.72 3.19
CA LYS A 94 -12.24 -12.06 3.26
C LYS A 94 -13.06 -13.03 2.39
N VAL A 95 -12.37 -13.73 1.50
CA VAL A 95 -12.94 -14.78 0.66
C VAL A 95 -12.45 -16.13 1.20
N PHE A 96 -13.38 -16.99 1.61
CA PHE A 96 -13.06 -18.27 2.25
C PHE A 96 -13.02 -19.45 1.26
N LEU A 97 -13.68 -19.31 0.11
CA LEU A 97 -13.82 -20.36 -0.90
C LEU A 97 -13.49 -19.81 -2.29
N GLY A 98 -12.83 -20.61 -3.13
CA GLY A 98 -12.54 -20.26 -4.52
C GLY A 98 -11.07 -20.43 -4.92
N ASN A 99 -10.79 -20.20 -6.20
CA ASN A 99 -9.44 -20.29 -6.76
C ASN A 99 -8.59 -19.12 -6.27
N LYS A 100 -7.51 -19.43 -5.53
CA LYS A 100 -6.61 -18.42 -4.94
C LYS A 100 -6.03 -17.44 -5.96
N ARG A 101 -5.78 -17.90 -7.19
CA ARG A 101 -5.22 -17.07 -8.25
C ARG A 101 -6.24 -16.06 -8.77
N GLU A 102 -7.43 -16.52 -9.13
CA GLU A 102 -8.52 -15.67 -9.60
C GLU A 102 -8.90 -14.63 -8.54
N ILE A 103 -8.93 -15.04 -7.27
CA ILE A 103 -9.17 -14.12 -6.13
C ILE A 103 -8.06 -13.08 -6.02
N ALA A 104 -6.81 -13.44 -6.28
CA ALA A 104 -5.70 -12.47 -6.25
C ALA A 104 -5.80 -11.48 -7.42
N GLU A 105 -6.12 -11.97 -8.63
CA GLU A 105 -6.28 -11.17 -9.84
C GLU A 105 -7.48 -10.19 -9.71
N SER A 106 -8.62 -10.65 -9.20
CA SER A 106 -9.80 -9.80 -9.01
C SER A 106 -9.59 -8.67 -8.00
N ARG A 107 -8.73 -8.89 -6.99
CA ARG A 107 -8.42 -7.89 -5.96
C ARG A 107 -7.50 -6.77 -6.44
N ILE A 108 -6.80 -6.90 -7.56
CA ILE A 108 -5.85 -5.89 -8.06
C ILE A 108 -6.49 -4.49 -8.17
N PRO A 109 -7.60 -4.29 -8.92
CA PRO A 109 -8.22 -2.97 -9.06
C PRO A 109 -8.72 -2.42 -7.72
N GLU A 110 -9.26 -3.28 -6.85
CA GLU A 110 -9.79 -2.87 -5.55
C GLU A 110 -8.67 -2.43 -4.60
N LEU A 111 -7.56 -3.19 -4.54
CA LEU A 111 -6.40 -2.86 -3.72
C LEU A 111 -5.66 -1.61 -4.23
N ASN A 112 -5.58 -1.40 -5.55
CA ASN A 112 -5.07 -0.15 -6.11
C ASN A 112 -5.92 1.05 -5.69
N THR A 113 -7.25 0.90 -5.73
CA THR A 113 -8.19 1.93 -5.28
C THR A 113 -8.04 2.19 -3.78
N TYR A 114 -7.92 1.14 -2.98
CA TYR A 114 -7.69 1.22 -1.55
C TYR A 114 -6.41 2.00 -1.22
N MET A 115 -5.27 1.62 -1.80
CA MET A 115 -3.99 2.31 -1.58
C MET A 115 -4.03 3.77 -2.04
N LYS A 116 -4.64 4.04 -3.19
CA LYS A 116 -4.81 5.42 -3.70
C LYS A 116 -5.61 6.28 -2.73
N ARG A 117 -6.71 5.76 -2.19
CA ARG A 117 -7.52 6.47 -1.19
C ARG A 117 -6.77 6.63 0.12
N LEU A 118 -6.06 5.60 0.57
CA LEU A 118 -5.30 5.59 1.82
C LEU A 118 -4.17 6.63 1.82
N LEU A 119 -3.41 6.75 0.71
CA LEU A 119 -2.36 7.75 0.56
C LEU A 119 -2.90 9.16 0.25
N GLY A 120 -4.19 9.28 -0.06
CA GLY A 120 -4.90 10.56 -0.21
C GLY A 120 -5.54 11.05 1.08
N LEU A 121 -5.37 10.32 2.20
CA LEU A 121 -5.83 10.75 3.51
C LEU A 121 -4.94 11.88 4.06
N PRO A 122 -5.38 12.58 5.13
CA PRO A 122 -4.63 13.71 5.68
C PRO A 122 -3.19 13.36 6.06
N THR A 123 -2.30 14.36 5.95
CA THR A 123 -0.85 14.23 6.18
C THR A 123 -0.49 13.58 7.52
N TRP A 124 -1.23 13.89 8.58
CA TRP A 124 -0.99 13.32 9.91
C TRP A 124 -1.21 11.80 9.95
N LEU A 125 -2.10 11.25 9.11
CA LEU A 125 -2.33 9.81 9.00
C LEU A 125 -1.25 9.14 8.15
N ILE A 126 -0.76 9.83 7.11
CA ILE A 126 0.38 9.35 6.31
C ILE A 126 1.63 9.19 7.18
N LEU A 127 1.72 9.98 8.26
CA LEU A 127 2.81 9.90 9.25
C LEU A 127 2.63 8.78 10.29
N ASP A 128 1.47 8.09 10.34
CA ASP A 128 1.25 6.97 11.25
C ASP A 128 2.27 5.85 11.01
N GLU A 129 2.77 5.29 12.10
CA GLU A 129 3.83 4.28 12.07
C GLU A 129 3.41 3.02 11.32
N ALA A 130 2.19 2.53 11.52
CA ALA A 130 1.73 1.29 10.89
C ALA A 130 1.60 1.48 9.37
N LEU A 131 1.07 2.63 8.93
CA LEU A 131 0.98 2.99 7.52
C LEU A 131 2.37 3.12 6.89
N ARG A 132 3.30 3.84 7.56
CA ARG A 132 4.67 4.01 7.06
C ARG A 132 5.40 2.67 6.94
N MET A 133 5.29 1.82 7.96
CA MET A 133 5.91 0.49 7.97
C MET A 133 5.34 -0.42 6.88
N PHE A 134 4.05 -0.30 6.56
CA PHE A 134 3.44 -1.05 5.47
C PHE A 134 4.09 -0.74 4.11
N PHE A 135 4.29 0.55 3.81
CA PHE A 135 4.86 0.99 2.54
C PHE A 135 6.39 1.01 2.51
N TYR A 136 7.06 0.89 3.66
CA TYR A 136 8.52 0.87 3.74
C TYR A 136 9.13 -0.36 3.03
N GLN A 137 10.25 -0.17 2.33
CA GLN A 137 10.99 -1.28 1.73
C GLN A 137 11.78 -2.02 2.80
N THR A 138 11.36 -3.24 3.14
CA THR A 138 12.09 -4.09 4.07
C THR A 138 13.37 -4.64 3.42
N GLU A 139 14.30 -5.15 4.23
CA GLU A 139 15.50 -5.82 3.71
C GLU A 139 15.15 -7.00 2.79
N GLN A 140 14.08 -7.74 3.13
CA GLN A 140 13.57 -8.83 2.31
C GLN A 140 13.05 -8.33 0.96
N ASP A 141 12.34 -7.20 0.94
CA ASP A 141 11.88 -6.57 -0.31
C ASP A 141 13.06 -6.15 -1.19
N GLY A 142 14.11 -5.58 -0.59
CA GLY A 142 15.33 -5.15 -1.31
C GLY A 142 16.13 -6.30 -1.92
N GLN A 143 16.13 -7.46 -1.29
CA GLN A 143 16.79 -8.67 -1.80
C GLN A 143 15.95 -9.42 -2.84
N HIS A 144 14.62 -9.27 -2.80
CA HIS A 144 13.71 -10.02 -3.67
C HIS A 144 13.65 -9.40 -5.08
N GLN A 145 14.17 -10.12 -6.06
CA GLN A 145 14.10 -9.73 -7.47
C GLN A 145 12.78 -10.21 -8.10
N PRO A 146 12.02 -9.32 -8.76
CA PRO A 146 10.75 -9.67 -9.39
C PRO A 146 10.90 -10.79 -10.42
N ARG A 147 10.02 -11.78 -10.37
CA ARG A 147 10.06 -12.92 -11.31
C ARG A 147 9.85 -12.48 -12.76
N ALA A 148 9.01 -11.47 -13.02
CA ALA A 148 8.81 -10.91 -14.36
C ALA A 148 10.13 -10.33 -14.93
N LEU A 149 10.92 -9.63 -14.12
CA LEU A 149 12.23 -9.11 -14.54
C LEU A 149 13.26 -10.21 -14.80
N ARG A 150 13.19 -11.34 -14.07
CA ARG A 150 14.04 -12.52 -14.35
C ARG A 150 13.74 -13.16 -15.70
N ARG A 151 12.47 -13.16 -16.15
CA ARG A 151 12.09 -13.69 -17.46
C ARG A 151 12.62 -12.83 -18.62
N LEU A 152 12.82 -11.53 -18.39
CA LEU A 152 13.31 -10.58 -19.38
C LEU A 152 14.85 -10.58 -19.52
N ARG A 153 15.60 -11.10 -18.54
CA ARG A 153 17.05 -11.29 -18.67
C ARG A 153 17.33 -12.72 -19.13
N PRO A 154 17.72 -12.94 -20.39
CA PRO A 154 18.28 -14.24 -20.76
C PRO A 154 19.50 -14.52 -19.86
N PRO A 155 19.74 -15.77 -19.45
CA PRO A 155 20.95 -16.12 -18.72
C PRO A 155 22.13 -15.73 -19.60
N THR A 156 22.91 -14.73 -19.16
CA THR A 156 24.18 -14.43 -19.80
C THR A 156 25.02 -15.69 -19.74
N ARG A 157 25.21 -16.31 -20.91
CA ARG A 157 26.08 -17.47 -21.09
C ARG A 157 27.41 -17.14 -20.42
N LYS A 158 27.77 -17.89 -19.37
CA LYS A 158 29.08 -17.79 -18.76
C LYS A 158 30.11 -18.13 -19.85
N VAL A 159 31.03 -17.20 -20.10
CA VAL A 159 32.21 -17.40 -20.97
C VAL A 159 33.22 -18.22 -20.20
#